data_AF-A0A6N2BH34-F1
#
_entry.id   AF-A0A6N2BH34-F1
#
_cell.length_a   1.000
_cell.length_b   1.000
_cell.length_c   1.000
_cell.angle_alpha   90.00
_cell.angle_beta   90.00
_cell.angle_gamma   90.00
#
_symmetry.space_group_name_H-M   'P 1'
#
loop_
_entity.id
_entity.type
_entity.pdbx_description
1 polymer ?
#
loop_
_entity_poly.entity_id
_entity_poly.type
_entity_poly.pdbx_seq_one_letter_code
_entity_poly.pdbx_strand_id
1 'polypeptide(L)'
;MASHMGSYQLPLQPSRKLHSFHVQSSCSFNKQEPAQNSTGLQFICKKKLLSDLTTWGIGGPCNYFVQVFNQTQLVSAVRYCNEQSMRFMILGKGSNCLFDDMGFNGCVILNRIELLEKIESGVYRVGSGYPFNRFGVMSANEGFSGLEFAAGVPGTVGGAAYMNAGANGQVFH
;
A
#
# COMPACT_ATOMS: atom_id res chain seq x y z
N MET A 1 44.81 -42.74 41.26
CA MET A 1 43.37 -42.88 40.94
C MET A 1 42.89 -41.51 40.46
N ALA A 2 43.08 -41.05 39.22
CA ALA A 2 42.87 -41.60 37.89
C ALA A 2 41.39 -41.89 37.56
N SER A 3 40.69 -40.86 37.05
CA SER A 3 39.62 -40.99 36.05
C SER A 3 39.22 -39.61 35.49
N HIS A 4 39.74 -39.27 34.29
CA HIS A 4 38.99 -39.01 33.04
C HIS A 4 38.29 -37.63 32.98
N MET A 5 38.87 -36.60 32.34
CA MET A 5 38.84 -36.31 30.89
C MET A 5 37.50 -36.59 30.21
N GLY A 6 36.89 -35.54 29.65
CA GLY A 6 35.65 -35.63 28.88
C GLY A 6 35.18 -34.27 28.36
N SER A 7 36.01 -33.62 27.54
CA SER A 7 35.58 -32.58 26.61
C SER A 7 34.57 -33.18 25.61
N TYR A 8 33.29 -32.83 25.76
CA TYR A 8 32.28 -33.17 24.76
C TYR A 8 32.18 -32.05 23.73
N GLN A 9 32.91 -32.26 22.65
CA GLN A 9 32.71 -31.63 21.36
C GLN A 9 32.22 -32.73 20.42
N LEU A 10 31.09 -32.54 19.73
CA LEU A 10 30.66 -33.16 18.45
C LEU A 10 29.11 -33.06 18.30
N PRO A 11 28.53 -33.08 17.08
CA PRO A 11 29.11 -32.93 15.75
C PRO A 11 28.40 -31.85 14.89
N LEU A 12 29.13 -31.27 13.93
CA LEU A 12 28.51 -30.72 12.72
C LEU A 12 27.96 -31.86 11.86
N GLN A 13 26.94 -31.54 11.05
CA GLN A 13 26.36 -32.25 9.87
C GLN A 13 24.89 -32.70 10.05
N PRO A 14 24.06 -32.80 8.99
CA PRO A 14 24.31 -32.49 7.58
C PRO A 14 23.37 -31.42 6.99
N SER A 15 23.86 -30.79 5.91
CA SER A 15 23.07 -30.01 4.96
C SER A 15 21.79 -30.75 4.53
N ARG A 16 20.62 -30.22 4.90
CA ARG A 16 19.37 -30.67 4.27
C ARG A 16 19.34 -30.15 2.84
N LYS A 17 19.43 -31.12 1.93
CA LYS A 17 19.29 -31.02 0.48
C LYS A 17 18.32 -29.90 0.09
N LEU A 18 18.83 -28.98 -0.74
CA LEU A 18 18.01 -28.12 -1.57
C LEU A 18 17.15 -29.05 -2.43
N HIS A 19 15.89 -29.26 -2.05
CA HIS A 19 14.92 -29.80 -2.99
C HIS A 19 14.76 -28.72 -4.05
N SER A 20 15.41 -28.94 -5.20
CA SER A 20 15.06 -28.34 -6.47
C SER A 20 13.59 -28.64 -6.72
N PHE A 21 12.71 -27.79 -6.19
CA PHE A 21 11.36 -27.69 -6.69
C PHE A 21 11.48 -27.02 -8.05
N HIS A 22 11.58 -27.89 -9.05
CA HIS A 22 11.26 -27.58 -10.43
C HIS A 22 9.78 -27.16 -10.43
N VAL A 23 9.51 -25.88 -10.17
CA VAL A 23 8.22 -25.28 -10.48
C VAL A 23 8.20 -25.07 -11.99
N GLN A 24 7.96 -26.17 -12.71
CA GLN A 24 7.25 -26.07 -13.98
C GLN A 24 5.81 -25.68 -13.64
N SER A 25 5.59 -24.40 -13.34
CA SER A 25 4.26 -23.81 -13.42
C SER A 25 4.20 -23.08 -14.74
N SER A 26 3.77 -23.83 -15.75
CA SER A 26 3.22 -23.31 -16.97
C SER A 26 2.25 -22.19 -16.62
N CYS A 27 2.65 -20.98 -17.00
CA CYS A 27 1.88 -19.75 -16.89
C CYS A 27 0.53 -19.94 -17.61
N SER A 28 -0.46 -20.43 -16.88
CA SER A 28 -1.84 -20.57 -17.34
C SER A 28 -2.60 -19.36 -16.84
N PHE A 29 -2.17 -18.17 -17.30
CA PHE A 29 -3.09 -17.06 -17.44
C PHE A 29 -4.12 -17.52 -18.45
N ASN A 30 -5.27 -17.98 -17.97
CA ASN A 30 -6.44 -18.06 -18.83
C ASN A 30 -6.59 -16.68 -19.47
N LYS A 31 -6.54 -16.63 -20.80
CA LYS A 31 -6.90 -15.47 -21.63
C LYS A 31 -8.40 -15.20 -21.47
N GLN A 32 -8.85 -14.95 -20.25
CA GLN A 32 -10.15 -14.39 -19.97
C GLN A 32 -9.89 -12.93 -19.66
N GLU A 33 -10.48 -12.08 -20.50
CA GLU A 33 -10.62 -10.65 -20.30
C GLU A 33 -10.86 -10.29 -18.83
N PRO A 34 -10.44 -9.10 -18.37
CA PRO A 34 -10.45 -8.73 -16.95
C PRO A 34 -11.78 -9.11 -16.34
N ALA A 35 -11.74 -9.94 -15.29
CA ALA A 35 -12.93 -10.39 -14.58
C ALA A 35 -13.78 -9.16 -14.24
N GLN A 36 -14.86 -8.96 -15.01
CA GLN A 36 -15.89 -7.97 -14.77
C GLN A 36 -16.65 -8.42 -13.53
N ASN A 37 -16.03 -8.27 -12.37
CA ASN A 37 -16.71 -8.39 -11.09
C ASN A 37 -17.71 -7.24 -11.02
N SER A 38 -18.87 -7.47 -10.43
CA SER A 38 -20.00 -6.53 -10.26
C SER A 38 -19.66 -5.17 -9.59
N THR A 39 -18.39 -4.93 -9.29
CA THR A 39 -17.79 -3.76 -8.64
C THR A 39 -17.14 -2.78 -9.62
N GLY A 40 -17.05 -3.10 -10.92
CA GLY A 40 -16.47 -2.23 -11.95
C GLY A 40 -14.96 -2.01 -11.80
N LEU A 41 -14.26 -2.93 -11.11
CA LEU A 41 -12.81 -2.86 -10.92
C LEU A 41 -12.06 -3.31 -12.17
N GLN A 42 -11.15 -2.48 -12.65
CA GLN A 42 -10.25 -2.82 -13.76
C GLN A 42 -8.83 -3.03 -13.24
N PHE A 43 -8.36 -4.27 -13.24
CA PHE A 43 -6.97 -4.60 -12.95
C PHE A 43 -6.13 -4.48 -14.23
N ILE A 44 -5.10 -3.65 -14.17
CA ILE A 44 -4.11 -3.49 -15.23
C ILE A 44 -2.93 -4.39 -14.92
N CYS A 45 -2.62 -5.33 -15.82
CA CYS A 45 -1.53 -6.28 -15.65
C CYS A 45 -0.25 -5.83 -16.40
N LYS A 46 0.89 -5.96 -15.73
CA LYS A 46 2.27 -6.00 -16.27
C LYS A 46 2.88 -4.73 -16.90
N LYS A 47 2.34 -3.51 -16.72
CA LYS A 47 2.90 -2.31 -17.40
C LYS A 47 2.78 -0.98 -16.68
N LYS A 48 2.47 -0.93 -15.38
CA LYS A 48 2.44 0.35 -14.65
C LYS A 48 3.75 0.56 -13.89
N LEU A 49 4.45 1.67 -14.19
CA LEU A 49 5.63 2.08 -13.44
C LEU A 49 5.22 2.75 -12.13
N LEU A 50 5.92 2.41 -11.05
CA LEU A 50 5.70 3.01 -9.74
C LEU A 50 6.23 4.44 -9.69
N SER A 51 7.23 4.78 -10.51
CA SER A 51 7.70 6.15 -10.71
C SER A 51 6.59 7.11 -11.14
N ASP A 52 5.62 6.67 -11.95
CA ASP A 52 4.46 7.48 -12.36
C ASP A 52 3.49 7.78 -11.19
N LEU A 53 3.62 7.06 -10.08
CA LEU A 53 2.68 7.07 -8.96
C LEU A 53 3.28 7.69 -7.70
N THR A 54 4.57 8.04 -7.71
CA THR A 54 5.28 8.62 -6.56
C THR A 54 5.82 10.01 -6.87
N THR A 55 5.98 10.82 -5.82
CA THR A 55 6.53 12.18 -5.98
C THR A 55 8.01 12.16 -6.33
N TRP A 56 8.74 11.13 -5.90
CA TRP A 56 10.17 10.97 -6.19
C TRP A 56 10.44 10.61 -7.65
N GLY A 57 9.46 10.06 -8.38
CA GLY A 57 9.64 9.64 -9.77
C GLY A 57 10.56 8.42 -9.91
N ILE A 58 10.75 7.65 -8.84
CA ILE A 58 11.61 6.46 -8.79
C ILE A 58 10.72 5.23 -8.51
N GLY A 59 11.02 4.12 -9.20
CA GLY A 59 10.35 2.84 -8.99
C GLY A 59 10.03 2.09 -10.28
N GLY A 60 10.35 0.80 -10.28
CA GLY A 60 10.10 -0.13 -11.38
C GLY A 60 8.63 -0.49 -11.60
N PRO A 61 8.35 -1.50 -12.44
CA PRO A 61 6.99 -1.92 -12.75
C PRO A 61 6.30 -2.66 -11.59
N CYS A 62 4.98 -2.55 -11.50
CA CYS A 62 4.18 -3.47 -10.68
C CYS A 62 3.46 -4.53 -11.54
N ASN A 63 3.24 -5.71 -10.95
CA ASN A 63 2.57 -6.81 -11.65
C ASN A 63 1.10 -6.51 -11.92
N TYR A 64 0.42 -5.92 -10.94
CA TYR A 64 -0.98 -5.51 -11.05
C TYR A 64 -1.17 -4.11 -10.50
N PHE A 65 -2.08 -3.37 -11.11
CA PHE A 65 -2.47 -2.04 -10.69
C PHE A 65 -3.98 -1.88 -10.80
N VAL A 66 -4.60 -1.26 -9.80
CA VAL A 66 -6.03 -0.94 -9.80
C VAL A 66 -6.25 0.40 -9.12
N GLN A 67 -7.22 1.17 -9.59
CA GLN A 67 -7.68 2.38 -8.93
C GLN A 67 -9.04 2.13 -8.27
N VAL A 68 -9.23 2.70 -7.08
CA VAL A 68 -10.48 2.57 -6.34
C VAL A 68 -10.98 3.95 -5.93
N PHE A 69 -12.27 4.20 -6.15
CA PHE A 69 -12.91 5.51 -5.97
C PHE A 69 -13.97 5.51 -4.87
N ASN A 70 -14.35 4.34 -4.37
CA ASN A 70 -15.26 4.20 -3.23
C ASN A 70 -14.86 3.02 -2.32
N GLN A 71 -15.48 2.95 -1.15
CA GLN A 71 -15.21 1.92 -0.14
C GLN A 71 -15.47 0.51 -0.67
N THR A 72 -16.58 0.30 -1.41
CA THR A 72 -16.94 -1.00 -1.98
C THR A 72 -15.86 -1.51 -2.93
N GLN A 73 -15.32 -0.64 -3.77
CA GLN A 73 -14.20 -0.95 -4.67
C GLN A 73 -12.92 -1.30 -3.91
N LEU A 74 -12.56 -0.54 -2.89
CA LEU A 74 -11.37 -0.82 -2.07
C LEU A 74 -11.48 -2.18 -1.37
N VAL A 75 -12.61 -2.46 -0.71
CA VAL A 75 -12.87 -3.74 -0.04
C VAL A 75 -12.82 -4.89 -1.05
N SER A 76 -13.42 -4.71 -2.21
CA SER A 76 -13.44 -5.74 -3.26
C SER A 76 -12.05 -6.01 -3.84
N ALA A 77 -11.23 -4.97 -4.03
CA ALA A 77 -9.86 -5.12 -4.50
C ALA A 77 -8.99 -5.86 -3.48
N VAL A 78 -9.10 -5.51 -2.20
CA VAL A 78 -8.39 -6.20 -1.11
C VAL A 78 -8.84 -7.66 -1.02
N ARG A 79 -10.15 -7.92 -1.06
CA ARG A 79 -10.70 -9.29 -1.02
C ARG A 79 -10.19 -10.12 -2.19
N TYR A 80 -10.20 -9.58 -3.40
CA TYR A 80 -9.66 -10.24 -4.58
C TYR A 80 -8.17 -10.58 -4.42
N CYS A 81 -7.35 -9.65 -3.92
CA CYS A 81 -5.93 -9.92 -3.68
C CYS A 81 -5.75 -11.06 -2.67
N ASN A 82 -6.53 -11.08 -1.59
CA ASN A 82 -6.48 -12.14 -0.57
C ASN A 82 -6.91 -13.51 -1.13
N GLU A 83 -8.03 -13.56 -1.86
CA GLU A 83 -8.54 -14.79 -2.50
C GLU A 83 -7.51 -15.40 -3.47
N GLN A 84 -6.76 -14.56 -4.17
CA GLN A 84 -5.70 -14.98 -5.09
C GLN A 84 -4.34 -15.21 -4.41
N SER A 85 -4.25 -15.09 -3.07
CA SER A 85 -2.97 -15.11 -2.32
C SER A 85 -1.91 -14.15 -2.90
N MET A 86 -2.37 -13.03 -3.43
CA MET A 86 -1.55 -12.03 -4.10
C MET A 86 -1.12 -10.96 -3.10
N ARG A 87 0.20 -10.75 -2.97
CA ARG A 87 0.74 -9.62 -2.21
C ARG A 87 0.18 -8.32 -2.78
N PHE A 88 -0.28 -7.41 -1.92
CA PHE A 88 -0.76 -6.10 -2.35
C PHE A 88 -0.30 -4.99 -1.42
N MET A 89 -0.42 -3.75 -1.89
CA MET A 89 -0.29 -2.55 -1.07
C MET A 89 -1.33 -1.51 -1.47
N ILE A 90 -1.74 -0.68 -0.51
CA ILE A 90 -2.61 0.47 -0.77
C ILE A 90 -1.72 1.70 -0.88
N LEU A 91 -1.85 2.44 -1.97
CA LEU A 91 -1.08 3.64 -2.26
C LEU A 91 -2.01 4.87 -2.26
N GLY A 92 -1.63 5.92 -1.54
CA GLY A 92 -2.28 7.23 -1.60
C GLY A 92 -1.72 8.07 -2.76
N LYS A 93 -1.09 9.21 -2.44
CA LYS A 93 -0.36 10.03 -3.43
C LYS A 93 1.07 9.58 -3.72
N GLY A 94 1.62 8.64 -2.94
CA GLY A 94 3.01 8.22 -3.09
C GLY A 94 4.05 9.28 -2.73
N SER A 95 3.69 10.30 -1.94
CA SER A 95 4.61 11.37 -1.50
C SER A 95 5.66 10.92 -0.50
N ASN A 96 5.43 9.79 0.18
CA ASN A 96 6.37 9.20 1.13
C ASN A 96 6.71 7.74 0.77
N CYS A 97 6.77 7.43 -0.53
CA CYS A 97 7.10 6.08 -0.99
C CYS A 97 8.33 6.14 -1.90
N LEU A 98 9.35 5.35 -1.56
CA LEU A 98 10.51 5.09 -2.41
C LEU A 98 10.45 3.62 -2.82
N PHE A 99 10.35 3.37 -4.12
CA PHE A 99 10.27 2.03 -4.68
C PHE A 99 11.58 1.66 -5.36
N ASP A 100 11.91 0.37 -5.31
CA ASP A 100 13.05 -0.22 -6.00
C ASP A 100 12.81 -0.23 -7.52
N ASP A 101 13.88 -0.14 -8.32
CA ASP A 101 13.82 -0.23 -9.78
C ASP A 101 13.43 -1.62 -10.28
N MET A 102 13.60 -2.65 -9.45
CA MET A 102 13.05 -4.00 -9.67
C MET A 102 11.52 -4.03 -9.55
N GLY A 103 10.92 -2.98 -8.98
CA GLY A 103 9.48 -2.80 -8.91
C GLY A 103 8.80 -3.58 -7.78
N PHE A 104 7.52 -3.91 -7.98
CA PHE A 104 6.70 -4.57 -6.97
C PHE A 104 6.02 -5.84 -7.52
N ASN A 105 6.44 -7.00 -7.00
CA ASN A 105 5.80 -8.28 -7.27
C ASN A 105 4.51 -8.42 -6.45
N GLY A 106 3.45 -7.79 -6.96
CA GLY A 106 2.12 -7.77 -6.33
C GLY A 106 1.18 -6.78 -6.98
N CYS A 107 0.08 -6.49 -6.30
CA CYS A 107 -0.93 -5.53 -6.71
C CYS A 107 -0.79 -4.18 -5.99
N VAL A 108 -0.74 -3.09 -6.74
CA VAL A 108 -0.82 -1.73 -6.21
C VAL A 108 -2.26 -1.25 -6.34
N ILE A 109 -2.89 -0.98 -5.21
CA ILE A 109 -4.25 -0.43 -5.11
C ILE A 109 -4.13 1.06 -4.86
N LEU A 110 -4.31 1.87 -5.90
CA LEU A 110 -4.28 3.32 -5.81
C LEU A 110 -5.62 3.85 -5.27
N ASN A 111 -5.59 4.40 -4.07
CA ASN A 111 -6.76 4.92 -3.39
C ASN A 111 -7.08 6.34 -3.84
N ARG A 112 -8.20 6.50 -4.54
CA ARG A 112 -8.77 7.76 -5.04
C ARG A 112 -10.16 8.03 -4.43
N ILE A 113 -10.40 7.52 -3.22
CA ILE A 113 -11.64 7.83 -2.48
C ILE A 113 -11.52 9.26 -1.94
N GLU A 114 -12.03 10.22 -2.71
CA GLU A 114 -12.01 11.66 -2.39
C GLU A 114 -13.35 12.16 -1.86
N LEU A 115 -14.13 11.29 -1.21
CA LEU A 115 -15.35 11.70 -0.50
C LEU A 115 -15.02 12.78 0.53
N LEU A 116 -15.86 13.80 0.61
CA LEU A 116 -15.84 14.80 1.66
C LEU A 116 -17.28 15.15 1.99
N GLU A 117 -17.68 14.84 3.21
CA GLU A 117 -19.03 15.06 3.72
C GLU A 117 -18.93 15.76 5.07
N LYS A 118 -19.60 16.91 5.20
CA LYS A 118 -19.73 17.61 6.48
C LYS A 118 -20.92 17.01 7.23
N ILE A 119 -20.65 16.39 8.38
CA ILE A 119 -21.68 15.77 9.22
C ILE A 119 -22.26 16.83 10.16
N GLU A 120 -21.39 17.65 10.73
CA GLU A 120 -21.72 18.71 11.69
C GLU A 120 -20.78 19.90 11.52
N SER A 121 -20.98 20.96 12.29
CA SER A 121 -19.96 22.02 12.40
C SER A 121 -18.66 21.44 12.97
N GLY A 122 -17.58 21.51 12.20
CA GLY A 122 -16.26 21.01 12.61
C GLY A 122 -16.07 19.49 12.49
N VAL A 123 -17.09 18.74 12.07
CA VAL A 123 -17.04 17.27 11.96
C VAL A 123 -17.24 16.85 10.52
N TYR A 124 -16.22 16.17 9.97
CA TYR A 124 -16.19 15.74 8.57
C TYR A 124 -15.95 14.24 8.46
N ARG A 125 -16.67 13.61 7.55
CA ARG A 125 -16.32 12.30 7.01
C ARG A 125 -15.50 12.52 5.75
N VAL A 126 -14.25 12.08 5.76
CA VAL A 126 -13.30 12.30 4.67
C VAL A 126 -12.77 10.96 4.17
N GLY A 127 -12.75 10.80 2.85
CA GLY A 127 -12.18 9.65 2.19
C GLY A 127 -10.66 9.61 2.38
N SER A 128 -10.11 8.42 2.57
CA SER A 128 -8.67 8.22 2.79
C SER A 128 -7.79 8.56 1.57
N GLY A 129 -8.40 8.73 0.39
CA GLY A 129 -7.74 9.23 -0.82
C GLY A 129 -7.77 10.76 -0.95
N TYR A 130 -8.53 11.47 -0.12
CA TYR A 130 -8.68 12.93 -0.20
C TYR A 130 -7.33 13.64 0.06
N PRO A 131 -6.96 14.67 -0.72
CA PRO A 131 -5.72 15.42 -0.49
C PRO A 131 -5.66 16.08 0.89
N PHE A 132 -4.64 15.74 1.69
CA PHE A 132 -4.54 16.21 3.08
C PHE A 132 -4.37 17.73 3.17
N ASN A 133 -3.53 18.30 2.30
CA ASN A 133 -3.35 19.74 2.20
C ASN A 133 -4.62 20.51 1.84
N ARG A 134 -5.43 19.97 0.92
CA ARG A 134 -6.71 20.57 0.55
C ARG A 134 -7.68 20.57 1.73
N PHE A 135 -7.67 19.50 2.52
CA PHE A 135 -8.52 19.40 3.71
C PHE A 135 -8.13 20.46 4.75
N GLY A 136 -6.84 20.61 5.05
CA GLY A 136 -6.35 21.64 5.98
C GLY A 136 -6.73 23.06 5.57
N VAL A 137 -6.52 23.42 4.30
CA VAL A 137 -6.91 24.75 3.77
C VAL A 137 -8.41 24.98 3.86
N MET A 138 -9.21 23.97 3.50
CA MET A 138 -10.67 24.07 3.55
C MET A 138 -11.17 24.26 4.98
N SER A 139 -10.71 23.44 5.94
CA SER A 139 -11.11 23.56 7.35
C SER A 139 -10.74 24.91 7.94
N ALA A 140 -9.55 25.43 7.61
CA ALA A 140 -9.12 26.77 8.04
C ALA A 140 -10.01 27.88 7.45
N ASN A 141 -10.39 27.78 6.17
CA ASN A 141 -11.29 28.74 5.53
C ASN A 141 -12.71 28.73 6.11
N GLU A 142 -13.15 27.60 6.68
CA GLU A 142 -14.40 27.50 7.43
C GLU A 142 -14.29 28.02 8.88
N GLY A 143 -13.11 28.48 9.30
CA GLY A 143 -12.86 29.04 10.63
C GLY A 143 -12.49 28.01 11.69
N PHE A 144 -12.19 26.77 11.31
CA PHE A 144 -11.74 25.72 12.22
C PHE A 144 -10.21 25.72 12.35
N SER A 145 -9.72 25.60 13.58
CA SER A 145 -8.30 25.46 13.89
C SER A 145 -7.87 24.01 14.10
N GLY A 146 -6.56 23.74 14.08
CA GLY A 146 -5.95 22.44 14.41
C GLY A 146 -5.45 21.63 13.21
N LEU A 147 -5.76 22.05 11.98
CA LEU A 147 -5.27 21.43 10.74
C LEU A 147 -4.53 22.42 9.82
N GLU A 148 -4.13 23.58 10.35
CA GLU A 148 -3.45 24.62 9.60
C GLU A 148 -2.11 24.10 9.04
N PHE A 149 -1.41 23.28 9.82
CA PHE A 149 -0.15 22.66 9.42
C PHE A 149 -0.31 21.74 8.21
N ALA A 150 -1.49 21.14 8.02
CA ALA A 150 -1.74 20.19 6.94
C ALA A 150 -1.65 20.85 5.56
N ALA A 151 -1.87 22.17 5.46
CA ALA A 151 -1.79 22.92 4.20
C ALA A 151 -0.44 22.74 3.47
N GLY A 152 0.66 22.53 4.20
CA GLY A 152 1.99 22.28 3.65
C GLY A 152 2.35 20.81 3.47
N VAL A 153 1.52 19.86 3.92
CA VAL A 153 1.86 18.44 3.98
C VAL A 153 1.35 17.70 2.73
N PRO A 154 2.24 17.18 1.87
CA PRO A 154 1.83 16.44 0.69
C PRO A 154 1.34 15.04 1.06
N GLY A 155 0.21 14.62 0.50
CA GLY A 155 -0.30 13.27 0.74
C GLY A 155 -1.81 13.20 0.64
N THR A 156 -2.35 12.09 1.12
CA THR A 156 -3.79 11.89 1.32
C THR A 156 -4.08 11.78 2.80
N VAL A 157 -5.34 12.02 3.20
CA VAL A 157 -5.80 11.87 4.60
C VAL A 157 -5.47 10.49 5.16
N GLY A 158 -5.64 9.42 4.37
CA GLY A 158 -5.29 8.07 4.79
C GLY A 158 -3.79 7.86 4.98
N GLY A 159 -2.96 8.49 4.14
CA GLY A 159 -1.51 8.49 4.32
C GLY A 159 -1.09 9.27 5.56
N ALA A 160 -1.75 10.40 5.83
CA ALA A 160 -1.54 11.19 7.04
C ALA A 160 -1.90 10.39 8.30
N ALA A 161 -3.05 9.72 8.31
CA ALA A 161 -3.46 8.82 9.40
C ALA A 161 -2.47 7.68 9.61
N TYR A 162 -2.05 7.01 8.53
CA TYR A 162 -1.11 5.88 8.60
C TYR A 162 0.27 6.30 9.15
N MET A 163 0.74 7.48 8.78
CA MET A 163 2.05 8.00 9.19
C MET A 163 2.01 8.79 10.49
N ASN A 164 0.82 8.97 11.11
CA ASN A 164 0.63 9.91 12.21
C ASN A 164 1.20 11.30 11.85
N ALA A 165 0.87 11.77 10.65
CA ALA A 165 1.57 12.90 10.02
C ALA A 165 1.44 14.15 10.88
N GLY A 166 2.59 14.76 11.16
CA GLY A 166 2.68 15.99 11.93
C GLY A 166 3.64 16.96 11.29
N ALA A 167 3.38 18.25 11.49
CA ALA A 167 4.30 19.32 11.16
C ALA A 167 4.16 20.42 12.22
N ASN A 168 5.25 21.16 12.47
CA ASN A 168 5.27 22.29 13.41
C ASN A 168 4.78 21.96 14.84
N GLY A 169 5.06 20.74 15.32
CA GLY A 169 4.68 20.30 16.68
C GLY A 169 3.23 19.84 16.84
N GLN A 170 2.43 19.83 15.77
CA GLN A 170 1.06 19.29 15.74
C GLN A 170 1.06 17.92 15.05
N VAL A 171 0.16 17.03 15.49
CA VAL A 171 0.07 15.63 15.04
C VAL A 171 -1.37 15.34 14.61
N PHE A 172 -1.54 14.67 13.48
CA PHE A 172 -2.84 14.23 12.99
C PHE A 172 -3.35 13.01 13.77
N HIS A 173 -4.47 13.16 14.47
CA HIS A 173 -5.19 12.12 15.20
C HIS A 173 -6.58 11.86 14.62
#